data_AF-A0A1I0E1Z0-F1
#
_entry.id   AF-A0A1I0E1Z0-F1
#
_cell.length_a   1.000
_cell.length_b   1.000
_cell.length_c   1.000
_cell.angle_alpha   90.00
_cell.angle_beta   90.00
_cell.angle_gamma   90.00
#
_symmetry.space_group_name_H-M   'P 1'
#
loop_
_entity.id
_entity.type
_entity.pdbx_description
1 polymer ?
#
loop_
_entity_poly.entity_id
_entity_poly.type
_entity_poly.pdbx_seq_one_letter_code
_entity_poly.pdbx_strand_id
1 'polypeptide(L)'
;MRNADSEHFATVQRPAACFLAISREPVSGDQLATWTWLNLEAVLAVVREWRELLDERNHRYRISHRSSAEFLDAQESLRHCHEQVARTASAKIPGVL
;
A
#
# COMPACT_ATOMS: atom_id res chain seq x y z
N MET A 1 17.78 -7.64 18.04
CA MET A 1 17.05 -6.66 17.20
C MET A 1 16.15 -7.41 16.23
N ARG A 2 14.95 -7.86 16.64
CA ARG A 2 14.06 -8.65 15.75
C ARG A 2 12.56 -8.31 15.87
N ASN A 3 12.15 -7.64 16.95
CA ASN A 3 10.75 -7.25 17.17
C ASN A 3 10.41 -5.85 16.62
N ALA A 4 11.32 -4.88 16.74
CA ALA A 4 11.08 -3.51 16.25
C ALA A 4 10.91 -3.45 14.73
N ASP A 5 11.73 -4.19 13.97
CA ASP A 5 11.58 -4.32 12.51
C ASP A 5 10.27 -5.00 12.11
N SER A 6 9.80 -5.97 12.89
CA SER A 6 8.55 -6.69 12.60
C SER A 6 7.30 -5.84 12.85
N GLU A 7 7.30 -5.03 13.92
CA GLU A 7 6.22 -4.05 14.16
C GLU A 7 6.22 -2.93 13.13
N HIS A 8 7.40 -2.41 12.75
CA HIS A 8 7.51 -1.39 11.71
C HIS A 8 7.03 -1.91 10.35
N PHE A 9 7.41 -3.14 10.00
CA PHE A 9 6.90 -3.81 8.81
C PHE A 9 5.37 -3.93 8.86
N ALA A 10 4.82 -4.45 9.95
CA ALA A 10 3.38 -4.69 10.08
C ALA A 10 2.52 -3.41 10.06
N THR A 11 3.04 -2.31 10.62
CA THR A 11 2.27 -1.06 10.80
C THR A 11 2.49 -0.02 9.70
N VAL A 12 3.64 -0.04 9.02
CA VAL A 12 4.02 1.01 8.06
C VAL A 12 4.22 0.44 6.66
N GLN A 13 5.07 -0.57 6.50
CA GLN A 13 5.40 -1.10 5.16
C GLN A 13 4.26 -1.92 4.57
N ARG A 14 3.70 -2.83 5.37
CA ARG A 14 2.66 -3.78 4.98
C ARG A 14 1.39 -3.12 4.44
N PRO A 15 0.83 -2.06 5.05
CA PRO A 15 -0.33 -1.37 4.48
C PRO A 15 -0.03 -0.79 3.10
N ALA A 16 1.07 -0.04 2.95
CA ALA A 16 1.42 0.58 1.68
C ALA A 16 1.68 -0.45 0.57
N ALA A 17 2.40 -1.52 0.88
CA ALA A 17 2.64 -2.64 -0.02
C ALA A 17 1.34 -3.32 -0.48
N CYS A 18 0.42 -3.56 0.45
CA CYS A 18 -0.90 -4.10 0.17
C CYS A 18 -1.69 -3.23 -0.81
N PHE A 19 -1.78 -1.92 -0.55
CA PHE A 19 -2.50 -0.99 -1.43
C PHE A 19 -1.85 -0.90 -2.81
N LEU A 20 -0.52 -0.93 -2.89
CA LEU A 20 0.21 -0.97 -4.16
C LEU A 20 -0.05 -2.27 -4.94
N ALA A 21 -0.14 -3.42 -4.26
CA ALA A 21 -0.37 -4.72 -4.88
C ALA A 21 -1.76 -4.86 -5.52
N ILE A 22 -2.79 -4.32 -4.87
CA ILE A 22 -4.16 -4.39 -5.39
C ILE A 22 -4.49 -3.29 -6.41
N SER A 23 -3.72 -2.18 -6.41
CA SER A 23 -4.01 -1.02 -7.26
C SER A 23 -3.66 -1.32 -8.71
N ARG A 24 -4.68 -1.35 -9.57
CA ARG A 24 -4.51 -1.56 -11.01
C ARG A 24 -3.97 -0.32 -11.73
N GLU A 25 -4.29 0.85 -11.19
CA GLU A 25 -3.82 2.14 -11.70
C GLU A 25 -2.64 2.66 -10.85
N PRO A 26 -1.74 3.48 -11.43
CA PRO A 26 -0.68 4.14 -10.66
C PRO A 26 -1.26 5.11 -9.62
N VAL A 27 -0.77 5.02 -8.39
CA VAL A 27 -1.28 5.78 -7.24
C VAL A 27 -0.26 6.77 -6.70
N SER A 28 -0.70 7.95 -6.27
CA SER A 28 0.20 8.95 -5.70
C SER A 28 0.55 8.64 -4.23
N GLY A 29 1.64 9.26 -3.75
CA GLY A 29 2.01 9.21 -2.34
C GLY A 29 0.89 9.73 -1.42
N ASP A 30 0.20 10.81 -1.82
CA ASP A 30 -0.94 11.35 -1.05
C ASP A 30 -2.12 10.38 -0.98
N GLN A 31 -2.42 9.66 -2.06
CA GLN A 31 -3.47 8.64 -2.07
C GLN A 31 -3.12 7.50 -1.12
N LEU A 32 -1.88 7.01 -1.19
CA LEU A 32 -1.38 5.98 -0.30
C LEU A 32 -1.40 6.42 1.16
N ALA A 33 -0.97 7.64 1.48
CA ALA A 33 -1.03 8.22 2.83
C ALA A 33 -2.47 8.25 3.35
N THR A 34 -3.41 8.71 2.52
CA THR A 34 -4.82 8.77 2.91
C THR A 34 -5.43 7.38 3.11
N TRP A 35 -5.00 6.39 2.32
CA TRP A 35 -5.54 5.03 2.39
C TRP A 35 -4.96 4.20 3.54
N THR A 36 -3.69 4.43 3.84
CA THR A 36 -2.97 3.72 4.91
C THR A 36 -3.07 4.42 6.25
N TRP A 37 -3.63 5.64 6.30
CA TRP A 37 -3.62 6.53 7.47
C TRP A 37 -2.21 6.85 7.98
N LEU A 38 -1.20 6.66 7.13
CA LEU A 38 0.19 7.02 7.40
C LEU A 38 0.42 8.47 7.00
N ASN A 39 1.41 9.10 7.62
CA ASN A 39 1.87 10.39 7.14
C ASN A 39 2.60 10.22 5.79
N LEU A 40 2.65 11.30 5.01
CA LEU A 40 3.26 11.27 3.67
C LEU A 40 4.74 10.88 3.72
N GLU A 41 5.47 11.31 4.74
CA GLU A 41 6.89 10.99 4.91
C GLU A 41 7.14 9.48 5.08
N ALA A 42 6.33 8.80 5.89
CA ALA A 42 6.39 7.36 6.10
C ALA A 42 6.05 6.62 4.80
N VAL A 43 5.03 7.07 4.05
CA VAL A 43 4.71 6.49 2.75
C VAL A 43 5.86 6.66 1.76
N LEU A 44 6.46 7.85 1.68
CA LEU A 44 7.59 8.11 0.80
C LEU A 44 8.83 7.29 1.19
N ALA A 45 9.03 7.02 2.49
CA ALA A 45 10.07 6.12 2.95
C ALA A 45 9.84 4.69 2.45
N VAL A 46 8.61 4.16 2.58
CA VAL A 46 8.25 2.83 2.05
C VAL A 46 8.42 2.77 0.53
N VAL A 47 7.94 3.78 -0.19
CA VAL A 47 8.08 3.86 -1.65
C VAL A 47 9.55 3.91 -2.07
N ARG A 48 10.41 4.62 -1.34
CA ARG A 48 11.85 4.64 -1.61
C ARG A 48 12.51 3.28 -1.40
N GLU A 49 12.12 2.56 -0.35
CA GLU A 49 12.61 1.23 -0.06
C GLU A 49 12.14 0.20 -1.12
N TRP A 50 10.94 0.39 -1.66
CA TRP A 50 10.33 -0.51 -2.64
C TRP A 50 10.57 -0.05 -4.09
N ARG A 51 11.41 0.96 -4.31
CA ARG A 51 11.57 1.62 -5.61
C ARG A 51 11.95 0.66 -6.74
N GLU A 52 12.71 -0.39 -6.44
CA GLU A 52 13.11 -1.41 -7.43
C GLU A 52 11.93 -2.27 -7.92
N LEU A 53 10.86 -2.36 -7.13
CA LEU A 53 9.65 -3.12 -7.43
C LEU A 53 8.55 -2.25 -8.04
N LEU A 54 8.74 -0.93 -8.06
CA LEU A 54 7.74 0.06 -8.48
C LEU A 54 8.09 0.69 -9.82
N ASP A 55 7.09 0.83 -10.69
CA ASP A 55 7.11 1.70 -11.85
C ASP A 55 6.67 3.09 -11.39
N GLU A 56 7.60 4.05 -11.43
CA GLU A 56 7.37 5.44 -11.05
C GLU A 56 7.16 6.30 -12.30
N ARG A 57 5.98 6.91 -12.42
CA ARG A 57 5.66 7.88 -13.48
C ARG A 57 4.92 9.08 -12.93
N ASN A 58 5.47 10.28 -13.09
CA ASN A 58 4.86 11.54 -12.61
C ASN A 58 4.46 11.48 -11.12
N HIS A 59 5.35 10.98 -10.26
CA HIS A 59 5.10 10.78 -8.82
C HIS A 59 3.90 9.87 -8.49
N ARG A 60 3.59 8.96 -9.42
CA ARG A 60 2.65 7.86 -9.20
C ARG A 60 3.39 6.54 -9.26
N TYR A 61 2.98 5.62 -8.41
CA TYR A 61 3.65 4.37 -8.14
C TYR A 61 2.71 3.21 -8.48
N ARG A 62 3.23 2.19 -9.16
CA ARG A 62 2.55 0.92 -9.41
C ARG A 62 3.55 -0.21 -9.28
N ILE A 63 3.14 -1.39 -8.84
CA ILE A 63 4.02 -2.56 -8.92
C ILE A 63 4.33 -2.87 -10.40
N SER A 64 5.63 -2.98 -10.71
CA SER A 64 6.15 -3.17 -12.07
C SER A 64 5.78 -4.53 -12.65
N HIS A 65 5.87 -5.58 -11.84
CA HIS A 65 5.68 -6.96 -12.27
C HIS A 65 4.45 -7.59 -11.62
N ARG A 66 3.58 -8.17 -12.45
CA ARG A 66 2.41 -8.92 -11.99
C ARG A 66 2.79 -10.07 -11.05
N SER A 67 3.93 -10.71 -11.26
CA SER A 67 4.48 -11.75 -10.38
C SER A 67 4.80 -11.25 -8.97
N SER A 68 5.20 -9.98 -8.81
CA SER A 68 5.42 -9.36 -7.51
C SER A 68 4.09 -9.10 -6.78
N ALA A 69 3.05 -8.70 -7.51
CA ALA A 69 1.71 -8.55 -6.96
C ALA A 69 1.11 -9.91 -6.54
N GLU A 70 1.31 -10.96 -7.34
CA GLU A 70 0.87 -12.33 -7.03
C GLU A 70 1.66 -12.94 -5.86
N PHE A 71 2.95 -12.63 -5.74
CA PHE A 71 3.76 -13.02 -4.58
C PHE A 71 3.30 -12.32 -3.29
N LEU A 72 2.97 -11.02 -3.38
CA LEU A 72 2.39 -10.27 -2.26
C LEU A 72 1.00 -10.81 -1.89
N ASP A 73 0.19 -11.24 -2.86
CA ASP A 73 -1.08 -11.91 -2.61
C ASP A 73 -0.91 -13.21 -1.83
N ALA A 74 0.06 -14.02 -2.24
CA ALA A 74 0.35 -15.30 -1.62
C ALA A 74 0.96 -15.17 -0.19
N GLN A 75 1.81 -14.18 0.05
CA GLN A 75 2.48 -13.98 1.34
C GLN A 75 1.61 -13.23 2.37
N GLU A 76 0.82 -12.25 1.94
CA GLU A 76 0.17 -11.30 2.86
C GLU A 76 -1.34 -11.52 3.07
N SER A 77 -1.93 -12.50 2.38
CA SER A 77 -3.38 -12.74 2.40
C SER A 77 -4.14 -11.43 2.14
N LEU A 78 -3.96 -10.86 0.94
CA LEU A 78 -4.47 -9.52 0.55
C LEU A 78 -5.97 -9.36 0.72
N ARG A 79 -6.72 -10.43 0.98
CA ARG A 79 -8.12 -10.38 1.43
C ARG A 79 -8.34 -9.39 2.57
N HIS A 80 -7.47 -9.37 3.59
CA HIS A 80 -7.62 -8.45 4.73
C HIS A 80 -7.33 -7.00 4.31
N CYS A 81 -6.38 -6.81 3.39
CA CYS A 81 -6.08 -5.50 2.81
C CYS A 81 -7.22 -5.00 1.91
N HIS A 82 -7.81 -5.85 1.08
CA HIS A 82 -9.00 -5.54 0.29
C HIS A 82 -10.17 -5.04 1.16
N GLU A 83 -10.40 -5.66 2.32
CA GLU A 83 -11.44 -5.22 3.27
C GLU A 83 -11.15 -3.82 3.87
N GLN A 84 -9.89 -3.53 4.20
CA GLN A 84 -9.43 -2.21 4.69
C GLN A 84 -9.61 -1.11 3.63
N VAL A 85 -9.28 -1.43 2.38
CA VAL A 85 -9.46 -0.54 1.22
C VAL A 85 -10.93 -0.28 0.98
N ALA A 86 -11.75 -1.32 0.95
CA ALA A 86 -13.19 -1.21 0.76
C ALA A 86 -13.82 -0.38 1.88
N ARG A 87 -13.43 -0.58 3.14
CA ARG A 87 -13.89 0.24 4.27
C ARG A 87 -13.50 1.71 4.12
N THR A 88 -12.28 2.00 3.72
CA THR A 88 -11.80 3.38 3.56
C THR A 88 -12.39 4.06 2.33
N ALA A 89 -12.58 3.33 1.23
CA ALA A 89 -13.30 3.80 0.06
C ALA A 89 -14.77 4.09 0.39
N SER A 90 -15.44 3.19 1.11
CA SER A 90 -16.83 3.38 1.59
C SER A 90 -16.96 4.55 2.56
N ALA A 91 -15.98 4.76 3.45
CA ALA A 91 -15.97 5.91 4.38
C ALA A 91 -15.84 7.27 3.67
N LYS A 92 -15.39 7.30 2.42
CA LYS A 92 -15.26 8.51 1.60
C LYS A 92 -16.47 8.75 0.68
N ILE A 93 -17.45 7.84 0.64
CA ILE A 93 -18.71 8.05 -0.09
C ILE A 93 -19.72 8.65 0.89
N PRO A 94 -20.03 9.97 0.81
CA PRO A 94 -21.08 10.54 1.64
C PRO A 94 -22.42 9.97 1.17
N GLY A 95 -23.08 9.17 2.03
CA GLY A 95 -24.44 8.69 1.79
C GLY A 95 -24.64 7.18 1.67
N VAL A 96 -23.72 6.32 2.12
CA VAL A 96 -24.01 4.89 2.36
C VAL A 96 -24.10 4.61 3.86
N LEU A 97 -25.16 5.14 4.46
CA LEU A 97 -26.01 4.56 5.51
C LEU A 97 -27.21 5.50 5.72
#